data_AF-A0A316LMT5-F1
#
_entry.id   AF-A0A316LMT5-F1
#
_cell.length_a   1.000
_cell.length_b   1.000
_cell.length_c   1.000
_cell.angle_alpha   90.00
_cell.angle_beta   90.00
_cell.angle_gamma   90.00
#
_symmetry.space_group_name_H-M   'P 1'
#
loop_
_entity.id
_entity.type
_entity.pdbx_description
1 polymer ?
#
loop_
_entity_poly.entity_id
_entity_poly.type
_entity_poly.pdbx_seq_one_letter_code
_entity_poly.pdbx_strand_id
1 'polypeptide(L)'
;YICFKRIFISGMFPDGEMFDGKEDHVWMDKSGFEEFDVGDSVSFGAEVYRYVKTGNGKLIDYGLRNPTGIQQIEAYELPGNDELIMQEVKQIICATCFLSDRCNRNYCTMDPKKKRLLEREMFYVIKARTDTEAQK
;
A
#
# COMPACT_ATOMS: atom_id res chain seq x y z
N TYR A 1 9.47 -17.87 13.36
CA TYR A 1 8.88 -17.08 12.28
C TYR A 1 7.37 -17.20 12.30
N ILE A 2 6.71 -16.10 11.94
CA ILE A 2 5.27 -15.99 11.72
C ILE A 2 5.04 -15.52 10.27
N CYS A 3 3.89 -15.86 9.71
CA CYS A 3 3.48 -15.40 8.39
C CYS A 3 2.20 -14.58 8.52
N PHE A 4 2.29 -13.30 8.18
CA PHE A 4 1.11 -12.48 7.99
C PHE A 4 0.54 -12.78 6.62
N LYS A 5 -0.72 -13.22 6.57
CA LYS A 5 -1.42 -13.47 5.30
C LYS A 5 -1.45 -12.20 4.45
N ARG A 6 -1.71 -11.06 5.11
CA ARG A 6 -1.73 -9.73 4.51
C ARG A 6 -1.38 -8.67 5.56
N ILE A 7 -0.65 -7.64 5.14
CA ILE A 7 -0.33 -6.45 5.92
C ILE A 7 -0.75 -5.23 5.11
N PHE A 8 -1.54 -4.34 5.71
CA PHE A 8 -1.66 -2.96 5.24
C PHE A 8 -0.52 -2.13 5.81
N ILE A 9 0.13 -1.34 4.97
CA ILE A 9 1.29 -0.53 5.31
C ILE A 9 0.88 0.93 5.13
N SER A 10 1.08 1.74 6.15
CA SER A 10 1.10 3.20 6.00
C SER A 10 2.49 3.67 6.39
N GLY A 11 3.17 4.33 5.45
CA GLY A 11 4.56 4.72 5.57
C GLY A 11 4.81 6.15 5.11
N MET A 12 6.01 6.63 5.39
CA MET A 12 6.47 7.95 4.98
C MET A 12 7.84 7.83 4.32
N PHE A 13 7.98 8.36 3.12
CA PHE A 13 9.26 8.49 2.45
C PHE A 13 10.14 9.54 3.16
N PRO A 14 11.47 9.53 2.96
CA PRO A 14 12.37 10.49 3.60
C PRO A 14 12.08 11.97 3.29
N ASP A 15 11.38 12.25 2.20
CA ASP A 15 10.93 13.60 1.79
C ASP A 15 9.60 14.03 2.44
N GLY A 16 9.00 13.16 3.27
CA GLY A 16 7.74 13.41 3.96
C GLY A 16 6.50 12.99 3.18
N GLU A 17 6.63 12.42 1.97
CA GLU A 17 5.49 11.89 1.24
C GLU A 17 4.94 10.63 1.93
N MET A 18 3.66 10.66 2.28
CA MET A 18 2.96 9.52 2.86
C MET A 18 2.51 8.57 1.75
N PHE A 19 2.63 7.26 2.00
CA PHE A 19 2.09 6.23 1.12
C PHE A 19 1.33 5.19 1.92
N ASP A 20 0.32 4.63 1.28
CA ASP A 20 -0.38 3.44 1.75
C ASP A 20 -0.10 2.29 0.78
N GLY A 21 0.03 1.08 1.30
CA GLY A 21 0.35 -0.11 0.52
C GLY A 21 -0.23 -1.37 1.16
N LYS A 22 -0.09 -2.49 0.45
CA LYS A 22 -0.39 -3.80 1.00
C LYS A 22 0.64 -4.81 0.55
N GLU A 23 0.94 -5.75 1.44
CA GLU A 23 1.82 -6.87 1.14
C GLU A 23 1.16 -8.17 1.59
N ASP A 24 1.31 -9.20 0.78
CA ASP A 24 0.79 -10.54 1.04
C ASP A 24 1.93 -11.47 1.45
N HIS A 25 1.64 -12.42 2.35
CA HIS A 25 2.60 -13.44 2.78
C HIS A 25 3.92 -12.89 3.34
N VAL A 26 3.82 -11.92 4.25
CA VAL A 26 4.99 -11.32 4.89
C VAL A 26 5.49 -12.21 6.03
N TRP A 27 6.73 -12.66 5.91
CA TRP A 27 7.40 -13.44 6.95
C TRP A 27 8.18 -12.55 7.90
N MET A 28 7.97 -12.74 9.19
CA MET A 28 8.70 -12.03 10.25
C MET A 28 9.18 -12.98 11.32
N ASP A 29 10.17 -12.57 12.09
CA ASP A 29 10.55 -13.29 13.29
C ASP A 29 9.37 -13.29 14.30
N LYS A 30 9.27 -14.34 15.12
CA LYS A 30 8.14 -14.46 16.07
C LYS A 30 8.32 -13.53 17.28
N SER A 31 9.53 -13.04 17.55
CA SER A 31 9.82 -12.19 18.70
C SER A 31 8.92 -10.96 18.77
N GLY A 32 8.27 -10.79 19.92
CA GLY A 32 7.28 -9.74 20.20
C GLY A 32 5.83 -10.19 20.00
N PHE A 33 5.59 -11.30 19.30
CA PHE A 33 4.25 -11.81 19.01
C PHE A 33 3.87 -13.05 19.84
N GLU A 34 4.58 -13.34 20.93
CA GLU A 34 4.40 -14.56 21.72
C GLU A 34 3.03 -14.66 22.41
N GLU A 35 2.40 -13.51 22.68
CA GLU A 35 1.11 -13.42 23.36
C GLU A 35 -0.11 -13.50 22.41
N PHE A 36 0.11 -13.62 21.10
CA PHE A 36 -0.95 -13.65 20.09
C PHE A 36 -1.10 -15.02 19.44
N ASP A 37 -2.33 -15.34 19.03
CA ASP A 37 -2.69 -16.61 18.42
C ASP A 37 -2.88 -16.49 16.90
N VAL A 38 -2.78 -17.64 16.22
CA VAL A 38 -3.03 -17.71 14.78
C VAL A 38 -4.49 -17.38 14.50
N GLY A 39 -4.71 -16.27 13.79
CA GLY A 39 -6.05 -15.75 13.48
C GLY A 39 -6.25 -14.33 13.99
N ASP A 40 -5.42 -13.88 14.94
CA ASP A 40 -5.45 -12.53 15.44
C ASP A 40 -5.04 -11.52 14.37
N SER A 41 -5.74 -10.38 14.35
CA SER A 41 -5.32 -9.19 13.63
C SER A 41 -4.53 -8.31 14.59
N VAL A 42 -3.40 -7.78 14.14
CA VAL A 42 -2.52 -6.93 14.95
C VAL A 42 -2.12 -5.67 14.20
N SER A 43 -1.95 -4.58 14.94
CA SER A 43 -1.31 -3.34 14.51
C SER A 43 0.03 -3.20 15.21
N PHE A 44 1.07 -2.80 14.49
CA PHE A 44 2.41 -2.61 15.05
C PHE A 44 3.24 -1.67 14.18
N GLY A 45 4.20 -0.98 14.79
CA GLY A 45 5.29 -0.31 14.07
C GLY A 45 6.41 -1.30 13.78
N ALA A 46 7.13 -1.13 12.66
CA ALA A 46 8.28 -1.97 12.33
C ALA A 46 9.35 -1.17 11.56
N GLU A 47 10.60 -1.62 11.68
CA GLU A 47 11.69 -1.13 10.84
C GLU A 47 11.68 -1.83 9.48
N VAL A 48 11.77 -1.03 8.41
CA VAL A 48 12.03 -1.55 7.07
C VAL A 48 13.54 -1.80 6.91
N TYR A 49 13.92 -3.00 6.49
CA TYR A 49 15.31 -3.35 6.19
C TYR A 49 15.46 -3.92 4.79
N ARG A 50 16.64 -3.72 4.19
CA ARG A 50 17.01 -4.26 2.87
C ARG A 50 17.74 -5.59 3.05
N TYR A 51 17.42 -6.56 2.21
CA TYR A 51 18.16 -7.82 2.12
C TYR A 51 18.37 -8.24 0.68
N VAL A 52 19.34 -9.13 0.44
CA VAL A 52 19.60 -9.69 -0.89
C VAL A 52 18.87 -11.02 -1.00
N LYS A 53 17.89 -11.10 -1.90
CA LYS A 53 17.21 -12.35 -2.24
C LYS A 53 18.18 -13.24 -3.01
N THR A 54 18.36 -14.47 -2.53
CA THR A 54 19.37 -15.41 -3.08
C THR A 54 18.80 -16.39 -4.10
N GLY A 55 17.49 -16.34 -4.40
CA GLY A 55 16.83 -17.16 -5.42
C GLY A 55 16.50 -16.36 -6.69
N ASN A 56 16.77 -16.94 -7.86
CA ASN A 56 16.58 -16.33 -9.20
C ASN A 56 17.31 -14.98 -9.40
N GLY A 57 18.61 -14.96 -9.07
CA GLY A 57 19.46 -13.77 -9.20
C GLY A 57 19.53 -12.94 -7.91
N LYS A 58 20.59 -12.13 -7.76
CA LYS A 58 20.76 -11.25 -6.61
C LYS A 58 19.91 -9.99 -6.80
N LEU A 59 18.70 -10.00 -6.26
CA LEU A 59 17.81 -8.83 -6.22
C LEU A 59 17.82 -8.26 -4.79
N ILE A 60 17.84 -6.93 -4.68
CA ILE A 60 17.60 -6.25 -3.40
C ILE A 60 16.10 -6.24 -3.18
N ASP A 61 15.68 -6.73 -2.02
CA ASP A 61 14.29 -6.79 -1.57
C ASP A 61 14.18 -6.15 -0.17
N TYR A 62 12.96 -5.89 0.29
CA TYR A 62 12.69 -5.23 1.56
C TYR A 62 11.89 -6.13 2.49
N GLY A 63 12.14 -6.03 3.80
CA GLY A 63 11.44 -6.77 4.83
C GLY A 63 11.19 -5.94 6.08
N LEU A 64 10.39 -6.46 7.00
CA LEU A 64 10.05 -5.83 8.27
C LEU A 64 10.77 -6.53 9.43
N ARG A 65 11.26 -5.76 10.42
CA ARG A 65 11.88 -6.28 11.64
C ARG A 65 11.61 -5.37 12.84
N ASN A 66 12.00 -5.82 14.03
CA ASN A 66 11.91 -5.05 15.28
C ASN A 66 10.50 -4.47 15.50
N PRO A 67 9.46 -5.34 15.62
CA PRO A 67 8.10 -4.85 15.82
C PRO A 67 8.00 -4.10 17.17
N THR A 68 7.23 -3.02 17.19
CA THR A 68 7.02 -2.17 18.36
C THR A 68 5.55 -1.79 18.52
N GLY A 69 5.11 -1.60 19.76
CA GLY A 69 3.73 -1.19 20.06
C GLY A 69 2.67 -2.15 19.51
N ILE A 70 2.94 -3.46 19.58
CA ILE A 70 2.05 -4.48 19.02
C ILE A 70 0.74 -4.50 19.83
N GLN A 71 -0.37 -4.37 19.12
CA GLN A 71 -1.71 -4.36 19.70
C GLN A 71 -2.61 -5.28 18.88
N GLN A 72 -3.38 -6.12 19.56
CA GLN A 72 -4.49 -6.83 18.91
C GLN A 72 -5.53 -5.81 18.48
N ILE A 73 -6.03 -5.96 17.27
CA ILE A 73 -7.09 -5.14 16.70
C ILE A 73 -8.19 -6.06 16.18
N GLU A 74 -9.38 -5.50 16.00
CA GLU A 74 -10.40 -6.16 15.21
C GLU A 74 -9.89 -6.35 13.77
N ALA A 75 -10.47 -7.33 13.06
CA ALA A 75 -10.19 -7.50 11.65
C ALA A 75 -10.53 -6.19 10.91
N TYR A 76 -9.53 -5.57 10.29
CA TYR A 76 -9.71 -4.32 9.57
C TYR A 76 -10.12 -4.59 8.13
N GLU A 77 -10.98 -3.72 7.59
CA GLU A 77 -11.36 -3.80 6.18
C GLU A 77 -10.15 -3.45 5.32
N LEU A 78 -9.72 -4.43 4.53
CA LEU A 78 -8.63 -4.26 3.59
C LEU A 78 -9.15 -3.60 2.32
N PRO A 79 -8.44 -2.60 1.78
CA PRO A 79 -8.84 -2.00 0.53
C PRO A 79 -8.84 -3.06 -0.58
N GLY A 80 -9.96 -3.15 -1.30
CA GLY A 80 -10.10 -4.01 -2.47
C GLY A 80 -9.12 -3.60 -3.58
N ASN A 81 -8.86 -4.49 -4.53
CA ASN A 81 -8.00 -4.16 -5.69
C ASN A 81 -8.51 -2.91 -6.43
N ASP A 82 -9.82 -2.80 -6.62
CA ASP A 82 -10.45 -1.64 -7.25
C ASP A 82 -10.24 -0.34 -6.45
N GLU A 83 -10.24 -0.42 -5.11
CA GLU A 83 -10.01 0.76 -4.27
C GLU A 83 -8.57 1.26 -4.37
N LEU A 84 -7.61 0.35 -4.44
CA LEU A 84 -6.20 0.67 -4.66
C LEU A 84 -5.98 1.29 -6.04
N ILE A 85 -6.57 0.70 -7.11
CA ILE A 85 -6.50 1.28 -8.45
C ILE A 85 -7.09 2.69 -8.43
N MET A 86 -8.23 2.90 -7.76
CA MET A 86 -8.85 4.21 -7.67
C MET A 86 -7.98 5.22 -6.88
N GLN A 87 -7.27 4.78 -5.84
CA GLN A 87 -6.30 5.63 -5.13
C GLN A 87 -5.15 6.05 -6.07
N GLU A 88 -4.58 5.11 -6.81
CA GLU A 88 -3.50 5.37 -7.77
C GLU A 88 -3.95 6.31 -8.89
N VAL A 89 -5.14 6.09 -9.44
CA VAL A 89 -5.78 6.99 -10.42
C VAL A 89 -5.86 8.42 -9.87
N LYS A 90 -6.35 8.59 -8.64
CA LYS A 90 -6.47 9.92 -8.01
C LYS A 90 -5.11 10.58 -7.82
N GLN A 91 -4.09 9.81 -7.43
CA GLN A 91 -2.72 10.31 -7.31
C GLN A 91 -2.19 10.78 -8.66
N ILE A 92 -2.33 9.98 -9.72
CA ILE A 92 -1.90 10.34 -11.08
C ILE A 92 -2.60 11.62 -11.53
N ILE A 93 -3.93 11.70 -11.40
CA ILE A 93 -4.70 12.89 -11.79
C ILE A 93 -4.19 14.14 -11.08
N CYS A 94 -3.92 14.05 -9.77
CA CYS A 94 -3.40 15.17 -9.00
C CYS A 94 -1.96 15.53 -9.41
N ALA A 95 -1.10 14.54 -9.64
CA ALA A 95 0.30 14.73 -10.02
C ALA A 95 0.46 15.33 -11.42
N THR A 96 -0.42 14.95 -12.36
CA THR A 96 -0.40 15.46 -13.75
C THR A 96 -1.33 16.65 -13.98
N CYS A 97 -1.97 17.16 -12.93
CA CYS A 97 -2.88 18.30 -13.04
C CYS A 97 -2.10 19.57 -13.41
N PHE A 98 -2.61 20.37 -14.34
CA PHE A 98 -1.99 21.66 -14.70
C PHE A 98 -1.91 22.67 -13.54
N LEU A 99 -2.61 22.42 -12.44
CA LEU A 99 -2.59 23.20 -11.21
C LEU A 99 -1.71 22.58 -10.11
N SER A 100 -1.01 21.47 -10.37
CA SER A 100 -0.24 20.71 -9.37
C SER A 100 0.63 21.60 -8.49
N ASP A 101 1.35 22.54 -9.10
CA ASP A 101 2.34 23.41 -8.44
C ASP A 101 1.72 24.43 -7.47
N ARG A 102 0.41 24.68 -7.59
CA ARG A 102 -0.34 25.62 -6.73
C ARG A 102 -1.48 24.93 -5.99
N CYS A 103 -1.61 23.60 -6.15
CA CYS A 103 -2.66 22.81 -5.54
C CYS A 103 -2.29 22.51 -4.08
N ASN A 104 -3.12 22.96 -3.14
CA ASN A 104 -2.93 22.66 -1.72
C ASN A 104 -3.30 21.23 -1.31
N ARG A 105 -3.69 20.38 -2.28
CA ARG A 105 -4.18 18.99 -2.12
C ARG A 105 -5.38 18.81 -1.16
N ASN A 106 -5.90 19.88 -0.56
CA ASN A 106 -7.01 19.86 0.40
C ASN A 106 -8.36 20.10 -0.27
N TYR A 107 -8.43 21.02 -1.24
CA TYR A 107 -9.67 21.32 -1.97
C TYR A 107 -9.41 21.38 -3.48
N CYS A 108 -10.12 20.55 -4.24
CA CYS A 108 -9.96 20.47 -5.68
C CYS A 108 -10.82 21.52 -6.39
N THR A 109 -10.20 22.34 -7.25
CA THR A 109 -10.87 23.38 -8.04
C THR A 109 -11.33 22.92 -9.42
N MET A 110 -10.99 21.70 -9.82
CA MET A 110 -11.47 21.11 -11.08
C MET A 110 -12.99 20.91 -11.01
N ASP A 111 -13.68 21.14 -12.14
CA ASP A 111 -15.11 20.84 -12.24
C ASP A 111 -15.39 19.39 -11.78
N PRO A 112 -16.31 19.17 -10.82
CA PRO A 112 -16.54 17.85 -10.25
C PRO A 112 -17.00 16.80 -11.26
N LYS A 113 -17.73 17.20 -12.31
CA LYS A 113 -18.19 16.25 -13.34
C LYS A 113 -17.03 15.83 -14.23
N LYS A 114 -16.16 16.77 -14.63
CA LYS A 114 -14.93 16.47 -15.38
C LYS A 114 -13.99 15.59 -14.58
N LYS A 115 -13.79 15.88 -13.29
CA LYS A 115 -12.95 15.06 -12.41
C LYS A 115 -13.45 13.62 -12.33
N ARG A 116 -14.75 13.41 -12.06
CA ARG A 116 -15.35 12.08 -11.99
C ARG A 116 -15.26 11.31 -13.31
N LEU A 117 -15.41 12.00 -14.44
CA LEU A 117 -15.25 11.39 -15.75
C LEU A 117 -13.81 10.88 -15.96
N LEU A 118 -12.83 11.72 -15.64
CA LEU A 118 -11.41 11.39 -15.75
C LEU A 118 -11.02 10.22 -14.82
N GLU A 119 -11.46 10.27 -13.55
CA GLU A 119 -11.25 9.17 -12.58
C GLU A 119 -11.79 7.85 -13.14
N ARG A 120 -13.00 7.87 -13.71
CA ARG A 120 -13.62 6.67 -14.28
C ARG A 120 -12.89 6.15 -15.51
N GLU A 121 -12.52 7.02 -16.44
CA GLU A 121 -11.81 6.62 -17.67
C GLU A 121 -10.45 6.02 -17.37
N MET A 122 -9.66 6.68 -16.50
CA MET A 122 -8.35 6.19 -16.09
C MET A 122 -8.44 4.88 -15.31
N PHE A 123 -9.43 4.74 -14.42
CA PHE A 123 -9.67 3.51 -13.68
C PHE A 123 -9.83 2.29 -14.59
N TYR A 124 -10.68 2.38 -15.61
CA TYR A 124 -10.90 1.25 -16.52
C TYR A 124 -9.66 0.91 -17.35
N VAL A 125 -8.85 1.92 -17.73
CA VAL A 125 -7.59 1.70 -18.45
C VAL A 125 -6.58 0.95 -17.58
N ILE A 126 -6.40 1.36 -16.32
CA ILE A 126 -5.47 0.70 -15.40
C ILE A 126 -5.96 -0.70 -15.05
N LYS A 127 -7.25 -0.84 -14.71
CA LYS A 127 -7.85 -2.13 -14.39
C LYS A 127 -7.70 -3.17 -15.52
N ALA A 128 -7.94 -2.77 -16.76
CA ALA A 128 -7.76 -3.65 -17.91
C ALA A 128 -6.30 -4.12 -18.07
N ARG A 129 -5.31 -3.27 -17.75
CA ARG A 129 -3.89 -3.64 -17.77
C ARG A 129 -3.54 -4.62 -16.65
N THR A 130 -3.95 -4.34 -15.41
CA THR A 130 -3.69 -5.21 -14.26
C THR A 130 -4.32 -6.58 -14.42
N ASP A 131 -5.53 -6.66 -14.98
CA ASP A 131 -6.20 -7.94 -15.26
C ASP A 131 -5.48 -8.76 -16.33
N THR A 132 -4.87 -8.09 -17.32
CA THR A 132 -4.09 -8.75 -18.39
C THR A 132 -2.75 -9.28 -17.86
N GLU A 133 -2.13 -8.57 -16.90
CA GLU A 133 -0.89 -8.99 -16.26
C GLU A 133 -1.10 -10.16 -15.29
N ALA A 134 -2.24 -10.20 -14.58
CA ALA A 134 -2.60 -11.31 -13.69
C ALA A 134 -2.94 -12.63 -14.42
N GLN A 135 -3.20 -12.58 -15.73
CA GLN A 135 -3.50 -13.76 -16.56
C GLN A 135 -2.26 -14.36 -17.27
N LYS A 136 -1.09 -13.75 -17.08
CA LYS A 136 0.20 -14.24 -17.61
C LYS A 136 0.98 -14.98 -16.54
#